data_AF-A0A919D6D2-F1
#
_entry.id   AF-A0A919D6D2-F1
#
_cell.length_a   1.000
_cell.length_b   1.000
_cell.length_c   1.000
_cell.angle_alpha   90.00
_cell.angle_beta   90.00
_cell.angle_gamma   90.00
#
_symmetry.space_group_name_H-M   'P 1'
#
loop_
_entity.id
_entity.type
_entity.pdbx_description
1 polymer ?
#
loop_
_entity_poly.entity_id
_entity_poly.type
_entity_poly.pdbx_seq_one_letter_code
_entity_poly.pdbx_strand_id
1 'polypeptide(L)' 'MTAKPDPSSFDLDNVEWTVSKYSGGGGNCIRVGVQNGYVLVGDSQNPARLPHVFTTDEAKAWLMGAKDNDFDFLLDL' A
#
# COMPACT_ATOMS: atom_id res chain seq x y z
N MET A 1 -13.96 -0.10 17.09
CA MET A 1 -13.11 -0.42 15.94
C MET A 1 -12.23 -1.58 16.33
N THR A 2 -12.23 -2.68 15.57
CA THR A 2 -11.29 -3.79 15.78
C THR A 2 -9.89 -3.30 15.43
N ALA A 3 -8.89 -3.61 16.25
CA ALA A 3 -7.50 -3.30 15.92
C ALA A 3 -7.12 -4.01 14.61
N LYS A 4 -6.36 -3.32 13.76
CA LYS A 4 -5.78 -3.94 12.56
C LYS A 4 -4.79 -5.03 12.99
N PRO A 5 -4.67 -6.13 12.22
CA PRO A 5 -3.67 -7.14 12.49
C PRO A 5 -2.26 -6.55 12.38
N ASP A 6 -1.32 -7.14 13.12
CA ASP A 6 0.10 -6.79 13.00
C ASP A 6 0.58 -7.10 11.57
N PRO A 7 1.32 -6.18 10.90
CA PRO A 7 1.87 -6.45 9.57
C PRO A 7 2.70 -7.73 9.47
N SER A 8 3.35 -8.18 10.55
CA SER A 8 4.14 -9.41 10.58
C SER A 8 3.29 -10.69 10.56
N SER A 9 1.97 -10.57 10.68
CA SER A 9 1.05 -11.72 10.61
C SER A 9 0.67 -12.14 9.19
N PHE A 10 1.06 -11.36 8.17
CA PHE A 10 0.80 -11.64 6.76
C PHE A 10 1.93 -12.47 6.14
N ASP A 11 1.55 -13.38 5.24
CA ASP A 11 2.49 -14.15 4.42
C ASP A 11 2.82 -13.34 3.15
N LEU A 12 3.88 -12.53 3.22
CA LEU A 12 4.23 -11.56 2.17
C LEU A 12 4.71 -12.22 0.86
N ASP A 13 5.12 -13.49 0.90
CA ASP A 13 5.54 -14.26 -0.26
C ASP A 13 4.35 -14.74 -1.10
N ASN A 14 3.17 -14.85 -0.48
CA ASN A 14 1.92 -15.28 -1.11
C ASN A 14 0.91 -14.14 -1.28
N VAL A 15 1.41 -12.92 -1.54
CA VAL A 15 0.59 -11.76 -1.90
C VAL A 15 0.79 -11.47 -3.38
N GLU A 16 -0.31 -11.34 -4.12
CA GLU A 16 -0.26 -10.83 -5.49
C GLU A 16 -0.05 -9.30 -5.46
N TRP A 17 1.21 -8.90 -5.67
CA TRP A 17 1.60 -7.50 -5.65
C TRP A 17 1.42 -6.83 -7.01
N THR A 18 0.78 -5.66 -7.01
CA THR A 18 0.82 -4.73 -8.14
C THR A 18 1.82 -3.61 -7.82
N VAL A 19 2.88 -3.51 -8.62
CA VAL A 19 3.88 -2.43 -8.52
C VAL A 19 3.39 -1.21 -9.30
N SER A 20 3.54 -0.01 -8.72
CA SER A 20 3.21 1.22 -9.44
C SER A 20 4.10 1.38 -10.68
N LYS A 21 3.51 1.73 -11.83
CA LYS A 21 4.26 2.05 -13.05
C LYS A 21 5.18 3.27 -12.89
N TYR A 22 4.93 4.10 -11.87
CA TYR A 22 5.75 5.26 -11.56
C TYR A 22 6.96 4.89 -10.68
N SER A 23 7.02 3.67 -10.15
CA SER A 23 8.22 3.17 -9.46
C SER A 23 9.33 2.86 -10.46
N GLY A 24 10.52 3.43 -10.24
CA GLY A 24 11.59 3.41 -11.24
C GLY A 24 13.01 3.38 -10.67
N GLY A 25 13.20 2.92 -9.43
CA GLY A 25 14.52 2.73 -8.83
C GLY A 25 15.14 3.95 -8.15
N GLY A 26 14.46 5.10 -8.15
CA GLY A 26 14.89 6.35 -7.48
C GLY A 26 14.43 6.48 -6.03
N GLY A 27 14.16 5.37 -5.32
CA GLY A 27 13.61 5.39 -3.96
C GLY A 27 12.08 5.59 -3.87
N ASN A 28 11.37 5.55 -5.01
CA ASN A 28 9.92 5.70 -5.12
C ASN A 28 9.20 4.36 -5.36
N CYS A 29 9.79 3.28 -4.88
CA CYS A 29 9.36 1.91 -5.14
C CYS A 29 8.20 1.53 -4.22
N ILE A 30 6.98 1.50 -4.78
CA ILE A 30 5.75 1.18 -4.06
C ILE A 30 4.97 0.08 -4.77
N ARG A 31 4.38 -0.80 -3.97
CA ARG A 31 3.48 -1.87 -4.40
C ARG A 31 2.27 -1.97 -3.49
N VAL A 32 1.16 -2.46 -4.05
CA VAL A 32 -0.07 -2.70 -3.32
C VAL A 32 -0.51 -4.15 -3.55
N GLY A 33 -0.97 -4.81 -2.49
CA GLY A 33 -1.47 -6.17 -2.52
C GLY A 33 -2.66 -6.35 -1.57
N VAL A 34 -3.34 -7.48 -1.67
CA VAL A 34 -4.49 -7.81 -0.82
C VAL A 34 -4.31 -9.21 -0.25
N GLN A 35 -4.50 -9.36 1.06
CA GLN A 35 -4.50 -10.67 1.73
C GLN A 35 -5.40 -10.60 2.95
N ASN A 36 -6.16 -11.67 3.22
CA ASN A 36 -7.03 -11.81 4.39
C ASN A 36 -8.03 -10.64 4.61
N GLY A 37 -8.47 -9.98 3.54
CA GLY A 37 -9.43 -8.86 3.60
C GLY A 37 -8.80 -7.48 3.90
N TYR A 38 -7.47 -7.40 3.97
CA TYR A 38 -6.72 -6.16 4.19
C TYR A 38 -5.92 -5.78 2.95
N VAL A 39 -5.73 -4.46 2.79
CA VAL A 39 -4.89 -3.88 1.73
C VAL A 39 -3.52 -3.59 2.33
N LEU A 40 -2.48 -4.09 1.67
CA LEU A 40 -1.10 -3.93 2.07
C LEU A 40 -0.41 -2.95 1.14
N VAL A 41 0.23 -1.92 1.69
CA VAL A 41 1.07 -0.97 0.94
C VAL A 41 2.52 -1.19 1.36
N GLY A 42 3.34 -1.63 0.41
CA GLY A 42 4.72 -2.06 0.67
C GLY A 42 5.75 -1.39 -0.22
N ASP A 43 7.01 -1.48 0.20
CA ASP A 43 8.18 -1.08 -0.57
C ASP A 43 8.55 -2.19 -1.55
N SER A 44 8.53 -1.91 -2.86
CA SER A 44 8.86 -2.90 -3.88
C SER A 44 10.37 -3.12 -4.07
N GLN A 45 11.22 -2.19 -3.62
CA GLN A 45 12.68 -2.37 -3.60
C GLN A 45 13.13 -3.23 -2.42
N ASN A 46 12.40 -3.17 -1.29
CA ASN A 46 12.68 -3.92 -0.08
C ASN A 46 11.50 -4.83 0.30
N PRO A 47 11.24 -5.93 -0.43
CA PRO A 47 10.01 -6.71 -0.29
C PRO A 47 9.83 -7.38 1.08
N ALA A 48 10.90 -7.56 1.86
CA ALA A 48 10.86 -8.08 3.23
C ALA A 48 10.47 -7.03 4.28
N ARG A 49 10.45 -5.73 3.92
CA ARG A 49 9.99 -4.67 4.83
C ARG A 49 8.50 -4.83 5.06
N LEU A 50 8.10 -4.82 6.34
CA LEU A 50 6.69 -4.92 6.71
C LEU A 50 5.86 -3.82 6.04
N PRO A 51 4.72 -4.15 5.40
CA PRO A 51 3.87 -3.19 4.73
C PRO A 51 3.03 -2.39 5.74
N HIS A 52 2.48 -1.27 5.30
CA HIS A 52 1.37 -0.63 6.02
C HIS A 52 0.06 -1.37 5.73
N VAL A 53 -0.74 -1.60 6.77
CA VAL A 53 -1.99 -2.35 6.69
C VAL A 53 -3.17 -1.37 6.72
N PHE A 54 -4.01 -1.47 5.70
CA PHE A 54 -5.28 -0.76 5.59
C PHE A 54 -6.45 -1.74 5.67
N THR A 55 -7.56 -1.30 6.26
CA THR A 55 -8.84 -1.94 5.98
C THR A 55 -9.23 -1.67 4.53
N THR A 56 -10.16 -2.47 3.99
CA THR A 56 -10.66 -2.24 2.64
C THR A 56 -11.32 -0.86 2.50
N ASP A 57 -12.03 -0.38 3.53
CA ASP A 57 -12.73 0.92 3.47
C ASP A 57 -11.75 2.11 3.52
N GLU A 58 -10.68 2.01 4.32
CA GLU A 58 -9.63 3.04 4.33
C GLU A 58 -8.90 3.11 2.99
N ALA A 59 -8.57 1.95 2.40
CA ALA A 59 -7.91 1.90 1.11
C ALA A 59 -8.78 2.48 -0.02
N LYS A 60 -10.10 2.21 0.02
CA LYS A 60 -11.06 2.82 -0.93
C LYS A 60 -11.15 4.33 -0.73
N ALA A 61 -11.25 4.80 0.51
CA ALA A 61 -11.29 6.23 0.81
C ALA A 61 -10.02 6.94 0.32
N TRP A 62 -8.83 6.35 0.58
CA TRP A 62 -7.56 6.85 0.07
C TRP A 62 -7.51 6.88 -1.46
N LEU A 63 -7.90 5.79 -2.13
CA LEU A 63 -7.86 5.73 -3.59
C LEU A 63 -8.84 6.69 -4.26
N MET A 64 -10.03 6.89 -3.67
CA MET A 64 -11.00 7.87 -4.18
C MET A 64 -10.47 9.29 -4.01
N GLY A 65 -9.97 9.66 -2.82
CA GLY A 65 -9.37 10.98 -2.61
C GLY A 65 -8.17 11.24 -3.53
N ALA A 66 -7.31 10.24 -3.75
CA ALA A 66 -6.20 10.36 -4.70
C ALA A 66 -6.66 10.55 -6.15
N LYS A 67 -7.82 9.99 -6.54
CA LYS A 67 -8.42 10.20 -7.87
C LYS A 67 -9.15 11.53 -8.00
N ASP A 68 -9.65 12.05 -6.88
CA ASP A 68 -10.34 13.34 -6.79
C ASP A 68 -9.37 14.50 -6.47
N ASN A 69 -8.05 14.23 -6.56
CA ASN A 69 -6.96 15.20 -6.35
C ASN A 69 -6.84 15.75 -4.91
N ASP A 70 -7.45 15.11 -3.91
CA ASP A 70 -7.38 15.55 -2.50
C ASP A 70 -5.93 15.60 -1.98
N PHE A 71 -5.05 14.78 -2.56
CA PHE A 71 -3.66 14.63 -2.14
C PHE A 71 -2.64 15.17 -3.13
N ASP A 72 -3.06 15.95 -4.14
CA ASP A 72 -2.16 16.48 -5.17
C ASP A 72 -1.09 17.43 -4.62
N PHE A 73 -1.30 18.00 -3.44
CA PHE A 73 -0.28 18.77 -2.72
C PHE A 73 1.02 17.97 -2.48
N LEU A 74 1.00 16.63 -2.58
CA LEU A 74 2.18 15.77 -2.50
C LEU A 74 3.10 15.89 -3.74
N LEU A 75 2.57 16.33 -4.88
CA LEU A 75 3.34 16.47 -6.12
C LEU A 75 4.26 17.70 -6.12
N ASP A 76 4.00 18.65 -5.21
CA ASP A 76 4.76 19.89 -5.07
C ASP A 76 5.78 19.85 -3.91
N LEU A 77 6.01 18.67 -3.32
CA LEU A 77 6.99 18.46 -2.23
C LEU A 77 8.46 18.48 -2.70
#